data_AF-J2U742-F1
#
_entry.id   AF-J2U742-F1
#
_cell.length_a   1.000
_cell.length_b   1.000
_cell.length_c   1.000
_cell.angle_alpha   90.00
_cell.angle_beta   90.00
_cell.angle_gamma   90.00
#
_symmetry.space_group_name_H-M   'P 1'
#
loop_
_entity.id
_entity.type
_entity.pdbx_description
1 polymer ?
#
loop_
_entity_poly.entity_id
_entity_poly.type
_entity_poly.pdbx_seq_one_letter_code
_entity_poly.pdbx_strand_id
1 'polypeptide(L)'
;MKIHIGFEMIYDCPQPTPMIFNLNVHFTRVSDLVSRDDLMFDPPVPRMAYRDSFGNWCTRIIAPQGRIRISADAIVNDSGIPDVLSPQARQLAVQDLPEEPLLFLLGSRYCETDRLSETAWQLFEHAPTGWGRVQAICDYVHHHITFGYENARMTRTALEAFQEKVGVCRDYTHLAVAFCRCMNIPARYCTGYLGDIGTPPPHGTMDFAAWFEVFLDGNWHTFDARNNTPRIGRVLIARGRDAADVALNNTFGPNTLSRFKVWTDEVRH
;
A
#
# COMPACT_ATOMS: atom_id res chain seq x y z
N MET A 1 9.44 -10.79 16.85
CA MET A 1 10.69 -10.64 16.05
C MET A 1 11.04 -9.18 15.87
N LYS A 2 12.29 -8.86 15.52
CA LYS A 2 12.72 -7.48 15.19
C LYS A 2 12.98 -7.36 13.70
N ILE A 3 12.49 -6.30 13.09
CA ILE A 3 12.65 -6.02 11.66
C ILE A 3 13.38 -4.69 11.51
N HIS A 4 14.46 -4.69 10.75
CA HIS A 4 15.17 -3.50 10.31
C HIS A 4 14.49 -2.97 9.05
N ILE A 5 13.86 -1.82 9.17
CA ILE A 5 13.16 -1.14 8.08
C ILE A 5 13.87 0.16 7.73
N GLY A 6 13.80 0.55 6.46
CA GLY A 6 14.26 1.85 6.06
C GLY A 6 14.41 1.99 4.56
N PHE A 7 14.84 3.17 4.16
CA PHE A 7 15.02 3.51 2.76
C PHE A 7 16.04 4.64 2.58
N GLU A 8 16.50 4.76 1.34
CA GLU A 8 17.23 5.92 0.85
C GLU A 8 16.69 6.31 -0.53
N MET A 9 16.29 7.57 -0.66
CA MET A 9 15.91 8.20 -1.92
C MET A 9 16.83 9.39 -2.18
N ILE A 10 17.29 9.55 -3.42
CA ILE A 10 18.09 10.69 -3.83
C ILE A 10 17.38 11.38 -5.00
N TYR A 11 17.06 12.65 -4.83
CA TYR A 11 16.46 13.48 -5.87
C TYR A 11 17.43 14.56 -6.33
N ASP A 12 17.38 14.85 -7.61
CA ASP A 12 18.00 16.01 -8.24
C ASP A 12 16.89 16.99 -8.64
N CYS A 13 16.87 18.17 -8.02
CA CYS A 13 15.86 19.20 -8.23
C CYS A 13 16.48 20.39 -8.99
N PRO A 14 16.00 20.77 -10.18
CA PRO A 14 16.56 21.90 -10.93
C PRO A 14 16.18 23.27 -10.33
N GLN A 15 15.26 23.31 -9.37
CA GLN A 15 14.79 24.50 -8.66
C GLN A 15 14.33 24.10 -7.24
N PRO A 16 14.05 25.05 -6.33
CA PRO A 16 13.37 24.73 -5.08
C PRO A 16 12.03 24.04 -5.34
N THR A 17 11.88 22.82 -4.82
CA THR A 17 10.74 21.94 -5.15
C THR A 17 10.00 21.54 -3.88
N PRO A 18 8.75 21.98 -3.69
CA PRO A 18 7.91 21.50 -2.60
C PRO A 18 7.67 19.99 -2.73
N MET A 19 7.78 19.27 -1.62
CA MET A 19 7.54 17.84 -1.56
C MET A 19 6.72 17.46 -0.33
N ILE A 20 5.89 16.42 -0.45
CA ILE A 20 5.14 15.81 0.64
C ILE A 20 5.44 14.31 0.64
N PHE A 21 5.75 13.75 1.81
CA PHE A 21 6.09 12.34 1.98
C PHE A 21 5.13 11.62 2.90
N ASN A 22 4.78 10.39 2.55
CA ASN A 22 4.12 9.40 3.40
C ASN A 22 5.08 8.22 3.57
N LEU A 23 6.08 8.37 4.44
CA LEU A 23 7.18 7.42 4.58
C LEU A 23 7.44 7.00 6.04
N ASN A 24 6.67 7.55 6.97
CA ASN A 24 6.71 7.18 8.37
C ASN A 24 5.74 6.02 8.66
N VAL A 25 6.10 5.20 9.64
CA VAL A 25 5.23 4.13 10.15
C VAL A 25 3.91 4.73 10.63
N HIS A 26 2.81 4.11 10.19
CA HIS A 26 1.46 4.55 10.51
C HIS A 26 1.24 4.57 12.04
N PHE A 27 0.46 5.52 12.55
CA PHE A 27 0.32 5.73 13.99
C PHE A 27 -0.20 4.50 14.77
N THR A 28 -0.89 3.58 14.10
CA THR A 28 -1.38 2.32 14.69
C THR A 28 -0.27 1.31 14.95
N ARG A 29 0.94 1.52 14.42
CA ARG A 29 2.13 0.68 14.62
C ARG A 29 3.26 1.44 15.32
N VAL A 30 3.03 2.69 15.74
CA VAL A 30 4.08 3.52 16.38
C VAL A 30 4.59 2.93 17.70
N SER A 31 3.74 2.20 18.44
CA SER A 31 4.11 1.49 19.67
C SER A 31 5.11 0.36 19.43
N ASP A 32 5.22 -0.09 18.19
CA ASP A 32 6.07 -1.21 17.82
C ASP A 32 7.49 -0.75 17.45
N LEU A 33 7.70 0.56 17.25
CA LEU A 33 9.01 1.14 16.96
C LEU A 33 9.95 1.00 18.16
N VAL A 34 11.08 0.34 17.95
CA VAL A 34 12.20 0.26 18.90
C VAL A 34 13.09 1.50 18.77
N SER A 35 13.23 2.04 17.56
CA SER A 35 13.92 3.30 17.28
C SER A 35 13.03 4.20 16.44
N ARG A 36 13.33 5.51 16.47
CA ARG A 36 12.56 6.51 15.71
C ARG A 36 12.80 6.34 14.21
N ASP A 37 11.75 6.47 13.41
CA ASP A 37 11.77 6.43 11.96
C ASP A 37 11.77 7.85 11.33
N ASP A 38 12.34 8.83 12.02
CA ASP A 38 12.35 10.23 11.56
C ASP A 38 12.97 10.35 10.16
N LEU A 39 12.33 11.13 9.28
CA LEU A 39 12.88 11.39 7.95
C LEU A 39 14.10 12.31 8.02
N MET A 40 15.26 11.79 7.65
CA MET A 40 16.52 12.52 7.58
C MET A 40 16.68 13.13 6.19
N PHE A 41 17.10 14.39 6.15
CA PHE A 41 17.31 15.16 4.93
C PHE A 41 18.77 15.65 4.87
N ASP A 42 19.39 15.50 3.71
CA ASP A 42 20.78 15.90 3.47
C ASP A 42 20.89 16.52 2.07
N PRO A 43 21.08 17.86 1.97
CA PRO A 43 21.32 18.79 3.08
C PRO A 43 20.09 18.96 3.99
N PRO A 44 20.28 19.34 5.28
CA PRO A 44 19.17 19.57 6.19
C PRO A 44 18.23 20.67 5.71
N VAL A 45 16.92 20.41 5.76
CA VAL A 45 15.87 21.36 5.40
C VAL A 45 14.81 21.47 6.50
N PRO A 46 14.13 22.62 6.63
CA PRO A 46 12.94 22.72 7.46
C PRO A 46 11.87 21.72 7.00
N ARG A 47 11.26 21.04 7.97
CA ARG A 47 10.19 20.06 7.75
C ARG A 47 8.99 20.38 8.61
N MET A 48 7.80 20.15 8.08
CA MET A 48 6.55 20.26 8.82
C MET A 48 5.76 18.97 8.71
N ALA A 49 5.42 18.37 9.85
CA ALA A 49 4.62 17.17 9.90
C ALA A 49 3.15 17.49 10.16
N TYR A 50 2.25 16.68 9.61
CA TYR A 50 0.81 16.72 9.88
C TYR A 50 0.19 15.33 9.71
N ARG A 51 -1.05 15.16 10.17
CA ARG A 51 -1.85 13.97 9.87
C ARG A 51 -2.90 14.32 8.83
N ASP A 52 -3.05 13.48 7.81
CA ASP A 52 -4.13 13.63 6.83
C ASP A 52 -5.47 13.08 7.36
N SER A 53 -6.51 13.12 6.52
CA SER A 53 -7.85 12.64 6.87
C SER A 53 -7.95 11.13 7.08
N PHE A 54 -6.95 10.35 6.65
CA PHE A 54 -6.89 8.89 6.86
C PHE A 54 -6.02 8.50 8.07
N GLY A 55 -5.40 9.50 8.71
CA GLY A 55 -4.51 9.34 9.85
C GLY A 55 -3.06 9.07 9.47
N ASN A 56 -2.70 9.18 8.19
CA ASN A 56 -1.33 8.97 7.73
C ASN A 56 -0.42 10.09 8.25
N TRP A 57 0.83 9.75 8.55
CA TRP A 57 1.83 10.74 8.95
C TRP A 57 2.52 11.32 7.73
N CYS A 58 2.24 12.58 7.45
CA CYS A 58 2.75 13.30 6.29
C CYS A 58 3.88 14.25 6.70
N THR A 59 4.96 14.28 5.94
CA THR A 59 6.04 15.27 6.12
C THR A 59 6.17 16.16 4.88
N ARG A 60 6.10 17.47 5.07
CA ARG A 60 6.26 18.48 4.02
C ARG A 60 7.61 19.19 4.12
N ILE A 61 8.29 19.35 2.99
CA ILE A 61 9.52 20.14 2.86
C ILE A 61 9.49 21.02 1.61
N ILE A 62 10.48 21.90 1.50
CA ILE A 62 10.93 22.44 0.21
C ILE A 62 12.35 21.92 -0.01
N ALA A 63 12.52 21.02 -0.98
CA ALA A 63 13.84 20.56 -1.39
C ALA A 63 14.60 21.74 -2.04
N PRO A 64 15.89 21.95 -1.74
CA PRO A 64 16.67 22.98 -2.38
C PRO A 64 16.93 22.61 -3.85
N GLN A 65 17.33 23.61 -4.65
CA GLN A 65 17.93 23.32 -5.94
C GLN A 65 19.20 22.47 -5.75
N GLY A 66 19.37 21.45 -6.59
CA GLY A 66 20.45 20.48 -6.53
C GLY A 66 20.01 19.14 -5.96
N ARG A 67 20.99 18.41 -5.42
CA ARG A 67 20.81 17.06 -4.90
C ARG A 67 20.30 17.09 -3.47
N ILE A 68 19.31 16.27 -3.15
CA ILE A 68 18.85 16.00 -1.79
C ILE A 68 18.69 14.50 -1.57
N ARG A 69 19.25 14.01 -0.46
CA ARG A 69 19.06 12.66 0.04
C ARG A 69 18.02 12.68 1.15
N ILE A 70 17.09 11.75 1.07
CA ILE A 70 16.02 11.52 2.04
C ILE A 70 16.14 10.08 2.50
N SER A 71 16.20 9.85 3.81
CA SER A 71 16.34 8.50 4.34
C SER A 71 15.64 8.35 5.68
N ALA A 72 15.19 7.14 5.99
CA ALA A 72 14.81 6.74 7.33
C ALA A 72 15.40 5.36 7.62
N ASP A 73 15.70 5.10 8.89
CA ASP A 73 16.24 3.83 9.35
C ASP A 73 15.69 3.56 10.75
N ALA A 74 15.00 2.42 10.93
CA ALA A 74 14.38 2.08 12.19
C ALA A 74 14.32 0.57 12.44
N ILE A 75 14.18 0.20 13.71
CA ILE A 75 13.86 -1.16 14.12
C ILE A 75 12.42 -1.19 14.62
N VAL A 76 11.63 -2.15 14.14
CA VAL A 76 10.25 -2.41 14.58
C VAL A 76 10.15 -3.80 15.20
N ASN A 77 9.40 -3.92 16.29
CA ASN A 77 8.94 -5.19 16.82
C ASN A 77 7.74 -5.68 16.01
N ASP A 78 7.81 -6.88 15.47
CA ASP A 78 6.67 -7.54 14.84
C ASP A 78 6.32 -8.82 15.58
N SER A 79 5.04 -9.21 15.57
CA SER A 79 4.59 -10.43 16.24
C SER A 79 5.24 -11.69 15.65
N GLY A 80 5.63 -11.66 14.36
CA GLY A 80 6.07 -12.82 13.60
C GLY A 80 4.93 -13.80 13.26
N ILE A 81 3.68 -13.41 13.53
CA ILE A 81 2.49 -14.19 13.20
C ILE A 81 2.05 -13.79 11.79
N PRO A 82 1.72 -14.76 10.91
CA PRO A 82 1.20 -14.46 9.56
C PRO A 82 -0.09 -13.65 9.60
N ASP A 83 -0.38 -12.95 8.50
CA ASP A 83 -1.65 -12.26 8.26
C ASP A 83 -2.85 -13.15 8.68
N VAL A 84 -3.75 -12.61 9.50
CA VAL A 84 -4.85 -13.36 10.10
C VAL A 84 -5.88 -13.76 9.04
N LEU A 85 -6.16 -15.06 8.96
CA LEU A 85 -7.23 -15.60 8.12
C LEU A 85 -8.52 -15.71 8.91
N SER A 86 -9.63 -15.20 8.35
CA SER A 86 -10.97 -15.32 8.94
C SER A 86 -11.98 -15.85 7.91
N PRO A 87 -11.92 -17.14 7.50
CA PRO A 87 -12.79 -17.70 6.46
C PRO A 87 -14.30 -17.55 6.71
N GLN A 88 -14.70 -17.37 7.96
CA GLN A 88 -16.08 -17.22 8.42
C GLN A 88 -16.52 -15.75 8.46
N ALA A 89 -15.62 -14.78 8.21
CA ALA A 89 -15.94 -13.36 8.23
C ALA A 89 -16.96 -13.03 7.14
N ARG A 90 -18.07 -12.43 7.56
CA ARG A 90 -19.24 -12.16 6.72
C ARG A 90 -19.16 -10.78 6.09
N GLN A 91 -19.65 -10.67 4.86
CA GLN A 91 -19.95 -9.38 4.25
C GLN A 91 -21.22 -8.83 4.90
N LEU A 92 -21.13 -7.62 5.46
CA LEU A 92 -22.30 -6.91 5.98
C LEU A 92 -23.06 -6.25 4.83
N ALA A 93 -24.38 -6.16 4.93
CA ALA A 93 -25.16 -5.36 4.00
C ALA A 93 -24.82 -3.88 4.21
N VAL A 94 -24.94 -3.07 3.15
CA VAL A 94 -24.48 -1.66 3.19
C VAL A 94 -25.21 -0.84 4.26
N GLN A 95 -26.51 -1.08 4.46
CA GLN A 95 -27.30 -0.41 5.50
C GLN A 95 -26.89 -0.78 6.94
N ASP A 96 -26.15 -1.88 7.12
CA ASP A 96 -25.69 -2.37 8.43
C ASP A 96 -24.22 -2.03 8.69
N LEU A 97 -23.53 -1.38 7.73
CA LEU A 97 -22.15 -0.94 7.91
C LEU A 97 -22.07 0.26 8.86
N PRO A 98 -21.03 0.33 9.71
CA PRO A 98 -20.72 1.57 10.41
C PRO A 98 -20.26 2.66 9.43
N GLU A 99 -20.20 3.91 9.89
CA GLU A 99 -19.92 5.08 9.03
C GLU A 99 -18.50 5.06 8.43
N GLU A 100 -17.49 4.64 9.21
CA GLU A 100 -16.08 4.66 8.80
C GLU A 100 -15.78 3.92 7.48
N PRO A 101 -16.27 2.68 7.25
CA PRO A 101 -16.02 1.96 6.01
C PRO A 101 -16.79 2.51 4.79
N LEU A 102 -17.84 3.33 4.96
CA LEU A 102 -18.70 3.75 3.84
C LEU A 102 -17.93 4.50 2.74
N LEU A 103 -16.95 5.32 3.12
CA LEU A 103 -16.09 6.01 2.16
C LEU A 103 -15.34 5.04 1.23
N PHE A 104 -15.00 3.86 1.74
CA PHE A 104 -14.22 2.84 1.04
C PHE A 104 -15.08 1.91 0.18
N LEU A 105 -16.38 2.20 0.03
CA LEU A 105 -17.23 1.63 -1.03
C LEU A 105 -17.11 2.41 -2.34
N LEU A 106 -16.67 3.67 -2.29
CA LEU A 106 -16.74 4.58 -3.43
C LEU A 106 -15.58 4.36 -4.42
N GLY A 107 -15.84 4.65 -5.69
CA GLY A 107 -14.79 4.77 -6.72
C GLY A 107 -13.76 5.87 -6.35
N SER A 108 -12.54 5.72 -6.86
CA SER A 108 -11.45 6.67 -6.63
C SER A 108 -10.56 6.79 -7.88
N ARG A 109 -9.55 7.68 -7.86
CA ARG A 109 -8.72 8.03 -9.04
C ARG A 109 -8.19 6.81 -9.80
N TYR A 110 -7.78 5.77 -9.08
CA TYR A 110 -7.20 4.55 -9.66
C TYR A 110 -8.11 3.32 -9.54
N CYS A 111 -9.33 3.48 -9.03
CA CYS A 111 -10.29 2.39 -8.83
C CYS A 111 -11.65 2.78 -9.45
N GLU A 112 -11.77 2.64 -10.77
CA GLU A 112 -12.95 3.04 -11.56
C GLU A 112 -14.09 2.02 -11.45
N THR A 113 -14.78 2.01 -10.30
CA THR A 113 -15.88 1.07 -10.01
C THR A 113 -17.03 1.18 -11.02
N ASP A 114 -17.33 2.37 -11.51
CA ASP A 114 -18.34 2.65 -12.54
C ASP A 114 -18.04 1.92 -13.86
N ARG A 115 -16.77 1.68 -14.17
CA ARG A 115 -16.33 1.01 -15.41
C ARG A 115 -16.08 -0.48 -15.25
N LEU A 116 -15.93 -0.95 -14.01
CA LEU A 116 -15.61 -2.35 -13.69
C LEU A 116 -16.77 -3.13 -13.08
N SER A 117 -17.89 -2.47 -12.72
CA SER A 117 -19.01 -3.11 -12.02
C SER A 117 -19.59 -4.30 -12.77
N GLU A 118 -19.93 -4.15 -14.05
CA GLU A 118 -20.53 -5.25 -14.84
C GLU A 118 -19.58 -6.46 -14.92
N THR A 119 -18.30 -6.21 -15.20
CA THR A 119 -17.27 -7.25 -15.22
C THR A 119 -17.12 -7.93 -13.86
N ALA A 120 -17.11 -7.16 -12.77
CA ALA A 120 -17.01 -7.73 -11.42
C ALA A 120 -18.19 -8.66 -11.10
N TRP A 121 -19.42 -8.26 -11.44
CA TRP A 121 -20.59 -9.10 -11.25
C TRP A 121 -20.52 -10.38 -12.10
N GLN A 122 -20.15 -10.28 -13.38
CA GLN A 122 -19.96 -11.47 -14.24
C GLN A 122 -18.92 -12.45 -13.69
N LEU A 123 -17.85 -11.95 -13.09
CA LEU A 123 -16.78 -12.78 -12.53
C LEU A 123 -17.11 -13.36 -11.16
N PHE A 124 -17.84 -12.63 -10.31
CA PHE A 124 -17.91 -12.91 -8.86
C PHE A 124 -19.32 -13.04 -8.29
N GLU A 125 -20.39 -12.95 -9.10
CA GLU A 125 -21.78 -13.05 -8.61
C GLU A 125 -22.06 -14.37 -7.88
N HIS A 126 -21.47 -15.47 -8.37
CA HIS A 126 -21.64 -16.80 -7.80
C HIS A 126 -20.58 -17.16 -6.76
N ALA A 127 -19.61 -16.29 -6.49
CA ALA A 127 -18.61 -16.52 -5.44
C ALA A 127 -19.26 -16.45 -4.05
N PRO A 128 -18.87 -17.33 -3.09
CA PRO A 128 -19.37 -17.29 -1.72
C PRO A 128 -19.15 -15.91 -1.10
N THR A 129 -20.15 -15.33 -0.44
CA THR A 129 -20.04 -13.97 0.15
C THR A 129 -19.01 -13.88 1.28
N GLY A 130 -18.67 -12.66 1.69
CA GLY A 130 -17.71 -12.43 2.79
C GLY A 130 -16.28 -12.73 2.38
N TRP A 131 -15.53 -13.41 3.26
CA TRP A 131 -14.14 -13.79 3.02
C TRP A 131 -13.96 -14.53 1.69
N GLY A 132 -14.87 -15.46 1.37
CA GLY A 132 -14.79 -16.27 0.15
C GLY A 132 -14.78 -15.44 -1.14
N ARG A 133 -15.51 -14.33 -1.18
CA ARG A 133 -15.60 -13.45 -2.35
C ARG A 133 -14.33 -12.64 -2.51
N VAL A 134 -13.79 -12.13 -1.40
CA VAL A 134 -12.51 -11.40 -1.41
C VAL A 134 -11.37 -12.33 -1.81
N GLN A 135 -11.35 -13.56 -1.31
CA GLN A 135 -10.38 -14.56 -1.75
C GLN A 135 -10.52 -14.87 -3.25
N ALA A 136 -11.73 -15.06 -3.77
CA ALA A 136 -11.94 -15.27 -5.20
C ALA A 136 -11.46 -14.08 -6.05
N ILE A 137 -11.64 -12.85 -5.58
CA ILE A 137 -11.09 -11.64 -6.20
C ILE A 137 -9.55 -11.66 -6.17
N CYS A 138 -8.95 -11.95 -5.02
CA CYS A 138 -7.49 -12.07 -4.88
C CYS A 138 -6.93 -13.13 -5.82
N ASP A 139 -7.53 -14.32 -5.86
CA ASP A 139 -7.14 -15.41 -6.74
C ASP A 139 -7.22 -14.97 -8.19
N TYR A 140 -8.34 -14.37 -8.61
CA TYR A 140 -8.49 -13.88 -9.98
C TYR A 140 -7.40 -12.88 -10.35
N VAL A 141 -7.23 -11.83 -9.54
CA VAL A 141 -6.25 -10.75 -9.82
C VAL A 141 -4.82 -11.29 -9.82
N HIS A 142 -4.49 -12.22 -8.91
CA HIS A 142 -3.20 -12.88 -8.83
C HIS A 142 -2.82 -13.57 -10.13
N HIS A 143 -3.76 -14.31 -10.71
CA HIS A 143 -3.56 -15.05 -11.97
C HIS A 143 -3.72 -14.17 -13.22
N HIS A 144 -4.48 -13.07 -13.12
CA HIS A 144 -4.80 -12.21 -14.26
C HIS A 144 -3.68 -11.24 -14.62
N ILE A 145 -2.91 -10.78 -13.62
CA ILE A 145 -1.80 -9.85 -13.85
C ILE A 145 -0.48 -10.62 -13.83
N THR A 146 0.41 -10.30 -14.76
CA THR A 146 1.81 -10.72 -14.76
C THR A 146 2.67 -9.64 -14.12
N PHE A 147 3.44 -10.02 -13.10
CA PHE A 147 4.29 -9.09 -12.36
C PHE A 147 5.58 -8.77 -13.13
N GLY A 148 5.93 -7.48 -13.23
CA GLY A 148 7.22 -7.06 -13.75
C GLY A 148 7.51 -5.58 -13.46
N TYR A 149 8.67 -5.28 -12.87
CA TYR A 149 9.07 -3.92 -12.51
C TYR A 149 9.24 -3.01 -13.74
N GLU A 150 9.60 -3.59 -14.88
CA GLU A 150 9.67 -2.90 -16.18
C GLU A 150 8.31 -2.37 -16.66
N ASN A 151 7.21 -2.89 -16.12
CA ASN A 151 5.86 -2.45 -16.44
C ASN A 151 5.36 -1.33 -15.51
N ALA A 152 6.14 -0.92 -14.51
CA ALA A 152 5.71 0.06 -13.51
C ALA A 152 5.43 1.44 -14.16
N ARG A 153 4.23 1.97 -13.94
CA ARG A 153 3.90 3.36 -14.29
C ARG A 153 2.89 3.95 -13.31
N MET A 154 3.12 5.18 -12.86
CA MET A 154 2.27 5.87 -11.88
C MET A 154 0.85 6.19 -12.38
N THR A 155 0.64 6.14 -13.71
CA THR A 155 -0.64 6.51 -14.33
C THR A 155 -1.63 5.35 -14.42
N ARG A 156 -1.17 4.10 -14.23
CA ARG A 156 -2.01 2.91 -14.43
C ARG A 156 -3.16 2.89 -13.44
N THR A 157 -4.36 2.66 -13.96
CA THR A 157 -5.58 2.50 -13.17
C THR A 157 -5.99 1.03 -13.04
N ALA A 158 -6.98 0.73 -12.20
CA ALA A 158 -7.53 -0.62 -12.06
C ALA A 158 -8.05 -1.15 -13.40
N LEU A 159 -8.78 -0.32 -14.17
CA LEU A 159 -9.27 -0.74 -15.47
C LEU A 159 -8.12 -1.03 -16.46
N GLU A 160 -7.10 -0.18 -16.48
CA GLU A 160 -5.94 -0.42 -17.34
C GLU A 160 -5.17 -1.68 -16.91
N ALA A 161 -5.03 -1.94 -15.60
CA ALA A 161 -4.44 -3.18 -15.10
C ALA A 161 -5.25 -4.42 -15.52
N PHE A 162 -6.59 -4.33 -15.49
CA PHE A 162 -7.48 -5.37 -16.01
C PHE A 162 -7.29 -5.61 -17.51
N GLN A 163 -7.11 -4.56 -18.31
CA GLN A 163 -6.99 -4.68 -19.77
C GLN A 163 -5.58 -5.13 -20.20
N GLU A 164 -4.53 -4.57 -19.59
CA GLU A 164 -3.13 -4.79 -19.95
C GLU A 164 -2.58 -6.10 -19.37
N LYS A 165 -3.12 -6.60 -18.25
CA LYS A 165 -2.70 -7.85 -17.60
C LYS A 165 -1.24 -7.88 -17.16
N VAL A 166 -0.64 -6.71 -16.96
CA VAL A 166 0.74 -6.53 -16.49
C VAL A 166 0.79 -5.42 -15.46
N GLY A 167 1.71 -5.52 -14.50
CA GLY A 167 1.87 -4.47 -13.50
C GLY A 167 2.76 -4.85 -12.32
N VAL A 168 2.75 -3.99 -11.30
CA VAL A 168 3.44 -4.19 -10.02
C VAL A 168 2.45 -4.26 -8.86
N CYS A 169 2.92 -4.46 -7.61
CA CYS A 169 2.06 -4.64 -6.43
C CYS A 169 0.95 -3.58 -6.29
N ARG A 170 1.24 -2.31 -6.66
CA ARG A 170 0.27 -1.22 -6.75
C ARG A 170 -0.93 -1.55 -7.65
N ASP A 171 -0.67 -2.09 -8.83
CA ASP A 171 -1.69 -2.35 -9.85
C ASP A 171 -2.56 -3.56 -9.47
N TYR A 172 -1.96 -4.61 -8.89
CA TYR A 172 -2.70 -5.72 -8.27
C TYR A 172 -3.65 -5.20 -7.18
N THR A 173 -3.13 -4.32 -6.33
CA THR A 173 -3.89 -3.77 -5.21
C THR A 173 -5.06 -2.91 -5.71
N HIS A 174 -4.85 -2.04 -6.71
CA HIS A 174 -5.94 -1.22 -7.27
C HIS A 174 -7.02 -2.05 -7.93
N LEU A 175 -6.66 -3.08 -8.69
CA LEU A 175 -7.65 -3.95 -9.33
C LEU A 175 -8.46 -4.73 -8.29
N ALA A 176 -7.80 -5.30 -7.28
CA ALA A 176 -8.48 -6.04 -6.22
C ALA A 176 -9.42 -5.12 -5.39
N VAL A 177 -8.96 -3.92 -5.04
CA VAL A 177 -9.78 -2.91 -4.35
C VAL A 177 -11.00 -2.52 -5.19
N ALA A 178 -10.81 -2.25 -6.48
CA ALA A 178 -11.90 -1.87 -7.37
C ALA A 178 -12.95 -2.98 -7.47
N PHE A 179 -12.54 -4.25 -7.63
CA PHE A 179 -13.47 -5.38 -7.66
C PHE A 179 -14.17 -5.61 -6.32
N CYS A 180 -13.49 -5.47 -5.18
CA CYS A 180 -14.14 -5.56 -3.87
C CYS A 180 -15.26 -4.51 -3.74
N ARG A 181 -14.98 -3.27 -4.13
CA ARG A 181 -15.97 -2.18 -4.09
C ARG A 181 -17.14 -2.41 -5.02
N CYS A 182 -16.91 -2.93 -6.24
CA CYS A 182 -17.99 -3.32 -7.16
C CYS A 182 -18.91 -4.39 -6.57
N MET A 183 -18.37 -5.24 -5.68
CA MET A 183 -19.12 -6.27 -4.96
C MET A 183 -19.66 -5.80 -3.60
N ASN A 184 -19.73 -4.49 -3.35
CA ASN A 184 -20.20 -3.85 -2.12
C ASN A 184 -19.41 -4.28 -0.87
N ILE A 185 -18.11 -4.48 -1.02
CA ILE A 185 -17.18 -4.77 0.08
C ILE A 185 -16.29 -3.54 0.27
N PRO A 186 -16.35 -2.85 1.42
CA PRO A 186 -15.46 -1.73 1.69
C PRO A 186 -14.01 -2.18 1.64
N ALA A 187 -13.20 -1.53 0.82
CA ALA A 187 -11.81 -1.89 0.60
C ALA A 187 -10.93 -0.64 0.56
N ARG A 188 -9.84 -0.65 1.32
CA ARG A 188 -8.88 0.47 1.37
C ARG A 188 -7.48 0.02 0.99
N TYR A 189 -6.77 0.90 0.31
CA TYR A 189 -5.41 0.68 -0.15
C TYR A 189 -4.43 0.92 1.00
N CYS A 190 -3.40 0.09 1.09
CA CYS A 190 -2.32 0.20 2.07
C CYS A 190 -0.96 0.20 1.37
N THR A 191 -0.01 0.94 1.93
CA THR A 191 1.40 0.88 1.54
C THR A 191 2.29 0.79 2.76
N GLY A 192 3.42 0.12 2.62
CA GLY A 192 4.39 -0.01 3.70
C GLY A 192 5.54 -0.93 3.38
N TYR A 193 6.25 -1.34 4.43
CA TYR A 193 7.34 -2.31 4.32
C TYR A 193 6.78 -3.73 4.34
N LEU A 194 7.31 -4.57 3.45
CA LEU A 194 7.12 -6.01 3.49
C LEU A 194 8.36 -6.66 2.89
N GLY A 195 9.13 -7.33 3.73
CA GLY A 195 10.30 -8.07 3.30
C GLY A 195 9.96 -9.49 2.86
N ASP A 196 10.98 -10.21 2.41
CA ASP A 196 10.91 -11.65 2.08
C ASP A 196 11.10 -12.55 3.32
N ILE A 197 10.79 -12.03 4.50
CA ILE A 197 10.87 -12.76 5.75
C ILE A 197 9.87 -13.91 5.72
N GLY A 198 10.35 -15.13 5.98
CA GLY A 198 9.53 -16.34 5.95
C GLY A 198 9.21 -16.86 4.55
N THR A 199 9.77 -16.28 3.47
CA THR A 199 9.63 -16.81 2.11
C THR A 199 10.90 -17.57 1.67
N PRO A 200 10.78 -18.57 0.78
CA PRO A 200 11.94 -19.26 0.26
C PRO A 200 12.74 -18.35 -0.71
N PRO A 201 14.08 -18.45 -0.74
CA PRO A 201 14.90 -17.76 -1.74
C PRO A 201 14.69 -18.34 -3.15
N PRO A 202 15.08 -17.62 -4.23
CA PRO A 202 15.77 -16.33 -4.23
C PRO A 202 14.84 -15.14 -3.93
N HIS A 203 15.36 -14.17 -3.18
CA HIS A 203 14.66 -12.92 -2.87
C HIS A 203 14.79 -11.91 -4.01
N GLY A 204 13.73 -11.14 -4.24
CA GLY A 204 13.73 -10.09 -5.27
C GLY A 204 14.49 -8.84 -4.84
N THR A 205 14.56 -7.85 -5.74
CA THR A 205 14.96 -6.49 -5.33
C THR A 205 13.91 -5.93 -4.38
N MET A 206 14.35 -5.48 -3.20
CA MET A 206 13.48 -4.91 -2.17
C MET A 206 12.91 -3.56 -2.60
N ASP A 207 11.62 -3.37 -2.30
CA ASP A 207 10.86 -2.16 -2.55
C ASP A 207 9.81 -2.01 -1.43
N PHE A 208 9.12 -0.88 -1.37
CA PHE A 208 7.86 -0.80 -0.64
C PHE A 208 6.82 -1.72 -1.28
N ALA A 209 5.93 -2.22 -0.44
CA ALA A 209 4.80 -3.01 -0.87
C ALA A 209 3.51 -2.21 -0.87
N ALA A 210 2.59 -2.68 -1.71
CA ALA A 210 1.19 -2.31 -1.69
C ALA A 210 0.36 -3.56 -1.42
N TRP A 211 -0.66 -3.40 -0.59
CA TRP A 211 -1.68 -4.40 -0.32
C TRP A 211 -2.98 -3.67 0.02
N PHE A 212 -4.04 -4.40 0.36
CA PHE A 212 -5.30 -3.78 0.74
C PHE A 212 -5.89 -4.41 1.99
N GLU A 213 -6.82 -3.69 2.59
CA GLU A 213 -7.63 -4.19 3.68
C GLU A 213 -9.10 -4.13 3.26
N VAL A 214 -9.90 -5.10 3.71
CA VAL A 214 -11.35 -5.16 3.50
C VAL A 214 -12.09 -5.17 4.83
N PHE A 215 -13.26 -4.53 4.87
CA PHE A 215 -14.09 -4.54 6.08
C PHE A 215 -15.09 -5.69 6.04
N LEU A 216 -14.90 -6.68 6.92
CA LEU A 216 -15.78 -7.85 7.06
C LEU A 216 -16.05 -8.11 8.55
N ASP A 217 -17.32 -8.37 8.87
CA ASP A 217 -17.77 -8.71 10.24
C ASP A 217 -17.21 -7.76 11.32
N GLY A 218 -17.28 -6.46 11.06
CA GLY A 218 -16.87 -5.41 12.00
C GLY A 218 -15.37 -5.11 12.05
N ASN A 219 -14.54 -5.77 11.24
CA ASN A 219 -13.09 -5.66 11.30
C ASN A 219 -12.46 -5.45 9.93
N TRP A 220 -11.30 -4.78 9.90
CA TRP A 220 -10.45 -4.66 8.71
C TRP A 220 -9.51 -5.88 8.63
N HIS A 221 -9.54 -6.59 7.50
CA HIS A 221 -8.73 -7.78 7.23
C HIS A 221 -7.77 -7.54 6.08
N THR A 222 -6.52 -7.96 6.23
CA THR A 222 -5.46 -7.79 5.22
C THR A 222 -5.58 -8.81 4.10
N PHE A 223 -5.49 -8.33 2.86
CA PHE A 223 -5.39 -9.14 1.66
C PHE A 223 -4.30 -8.59 0.73
N ASP A 224 -3.70 -9.48 -0.05
CA ASP A 224 -2.61 -9.13 -0.97
C ASP A 224 -2.73 -9.99 -2.22
N ALA A 225 -3.30 -9.44 -3.28
CA ALA A 225 -3.45 -10.17 -4.55
C ALA A 225 -2.11 -10.43 -5.26
N ARG A 226 -1.05 -9.67 -4.94
CA ARG A 226 0.26 -9.91 -5.56
C ARG A 226 0.91 -11.18 -5.00
N ASN A 227 0.90 -11.34 -3.69
CA ASN A 227 1.51 -12.50 -3.02
C ASN A 227 0.53 -13.67 -2.84
N ASN A 228 -0.76 -13.38 -2.76
CA ASN A 228 -1.89 -14.30 -2.58
C ASN A 228 -1.69 -15.40 -1.52
N THR A 229 -0.90 -15.08 -0.49
CA THR A 229 -0.57 -15.96 0.63
C THR A 229 -0.34 -15.07 1.85
N PRO A 230 -0.73 -15.51 3.06
CA PRO A 230 -0.44 -14.78 4.29
C PRO A 230 1.06 -14.53 4.45
N ARG A 231 1.43 -13.29 4.78
CA ARG A 231 2.82 -12.88 5.01
C ARG A 231 3.03 -12.51 6.47
N ILE A 232 4.29 -12.50 6.89
CA ILE A 232 4.74 -11.97 8.17
C ILE A 232 5.45 -10.63 7.96
N GLY A 233 5.49 -9.79 9.00
CA GLY A 233 6.33 -8.60 8.99
C GLY A 233 5.84 -7.42 8.13
N ARG A 234 4.53 -7.31 7.88
CA ARG A 234 3.96 -6.09 7.29
C ARG A 234 4.06 -4.94 8.28
N VAL A 235 4.74 -3.86 7.88
CA VAL A 235 4.79 -2.60 8.63
C VAL A 235 4.09 -1.52 7.83
N LEU A 236 2.86 -1.18 8.24
CA LEU A 236 2.04 -0.17 7.58
C LEU A 236 2.68 1.23 7.66
N ILE A 237 2.76 1.91 6.53
CA ILE A 237 3.16 3.32 6.43
C ILE A 237 1.92 4.21 6.28
N ALA A 238 1.07 3.90 5.30
CA ALA A 238 -0.10 4.70 5.00
C ALA A 238 -1.24 3.88 4.42
N ARG A 239 -2.47 4.38 4.61
CA ARG A 239 -3.70 3.82 4.06
C ARG A 239 -4.65 4.91 3.55
N GLY A 240 -5.44 4.59 2.54
CA GLY A 240 -6.33 5.54 1.89
C GLY A 240 -7.25 4.85 0.88
N ARG A 241 -7.96 5.60 0.05
CA ARG A 241 -8.84 4.97 -0.96
C ARG A 241 -8.01 4.34 -2.07
N ASP A 242 -6.94 4.98 -2.49
CA ASP A 242 -5.98 4.44 -3.46
C ASP A 242 -4.62 5.15 -3.34
N ALA A 243 -3.73 4.96 -4.32
CA ALA A 243 -2.39 5.53 -4.29
C ALA A 243 -2.36 7.06 -4.41
N ALA A 244 -3.45 7.72 -4.81
CA ALA A 244 -3.53 9.18 -4.80
C ALA A 244 -3.55 9.74 -3.37
N ASP A 245 -4.13 8.99 -2.42
CA ASP A 245 -4.20 9.37 -1.03
C ASP A 245 -2.91 8.99 -0.25
N VAL A 246 -2.12 8.02 -0.74
CA VAL A 246 -0.97 7.44 -0.01
C VAL A 246 0.33 7.36 -0.80
N ALA A 247 0.54 8.21 -1.79
CA ALA A 247 1.79 8.23 -2.52
C ALA A 247 2.98 8.40 -1.56
N LEU A 248 4.03 7.59 -1.75
CA LEU A 248 5.26 7.65 -0.95
C LEU A 248 5.83 9.07 -0.92
N ASN A 249 5.80 9.73 -2.08
CA ASN A 249 6.13 11.14 -2.23
C ASN A 249 5.23 11.81 -3.29
N ASN A 250 4.90 13.08 -3.07
CA ASN A 250 4.36 13.98 -4.05
C ASN A 250 5.36 15.13 -4.26
N THR A 251 5.69 15.43 -5.51
CA THR A 251 6.62 16.50 -5.87
C THR A 251 5.92 17.56 -6.69
N PHE A 252 6.01 18.82 -6.28
CA PHE A 252 5.35 19.94 -6.93
C PHE A 252 6.35 20.76 -7.75
N GLY A 253 6.94 20.10 -8.74
CA GLY A 253 7.97 20.67 -9.60
C GLY A 253 8.81 19.59 -10.28
N PRO A 254 9.59 19.95 -11.31
CA PRO A 254 10.52 19.03 -11.95
C PRO A 254 11.51 18.48 -10.92
N ASN A 255 11.82 17.19 -11.05
CA ASN A 255 12.84 16.50 -10.27
C ASN A 255 13.22 15.20 -10.99
N THR A 256 14.31 14.58 -10.57
CA THR A 256 14.71 13.25 -11.02
C THR A 256 15.11 12.41 -9.82
N LEU A 257 14.52 11.23 -9.66
CA LEU A 257 14.90 10.24 -8.66
C LEU A 257 16.12 9.46 -9.19
N SER A 258 17.31 9.80 -8.70
CA SER A 258 18.57 9.19 -9.16
C SER A 258 19.00 7.98 -8.34
N ARG A 259 18.44 7.78 -7.15
CA ARG A 259 18.62 6.55 -6.35
C ARG A 259 17.39 6.24 -5.53
N PHE A 260 17.05 4.96 -5.46
CA PHE A 260 15.95 4.46 -4.66
C PHE A 260 16.32 3.08 -4.11
N LYS A 261 16.38 2.96 -2.78
CA LYS A 261 16.70 1.72 -2.07
C LYS A 261 15.79 1.57 -0.88
N VAL A 262 15.27 0.38 -0.66
CA VAL A 262 14.48 0.00 0.51
C VAL A 262 15.13 -1.23 1.15
N TRP A 263 15.00 -1.37 2.47
CA TRP A 263 15.39 -2.58 3.20
C TRP A 263 14.30 -2.93 4.22
N THR A 264 14.10 -4.23 4.42
CA THR A 264 13.11 -4.80 5.35
C THR A 264 13.58 -6.20 5.72
N ASP A 265 14.53 -6.23 6.65
CA ASP A 265 15.27 -7.46 6.99
C ASP A 265 14.99 -7.87 8.43
N GLU A 266 14.91 -9.17 8.69
CA GLU A 266 14.88 -9.67 10.06
C GLU A 266 16.24 -9.42 10.74
N VAL A 267 16.22 -8.80 11.91
CA VAL A 267 17.43 -8.65 12.73
C VAL A 267 17.73 -9.99 13.39
N ARG A 268 18.67 -10.73 12.79
CA ARG A 268 19.18 -12.00 13.36
C ARG A 268 20.16 -11.69 14.50
N HIS A 269 19.95 -12.35 15.63
CA HIS A 269 20.87 -12.35 16.78
C HIS A 269 22.06 -13.28 16.56
#